data_AF-A0A0R3L5T7-F1
#
_entry.id   AF-A0A0R3L5T7-F1
#
_cell.length_a   1.000
_cell.length_b   1.000
_cell.length_c   1.000
_cell.angle_alpha   90.00
_cell.angle_beta   90.00
_cell.angle_gamma   90.00
#
_symmetry.space_group_name_H-M   'P 1'
#
loop_
_entity.id
_entity.type
_entity.pdbx_description
1 polymer ?
#
loop_
_entity_poly.entity_id
_entity_poly.type
_entity_poly.pdbx_seq_one_letter_code
_entity_poly.pdbx_strand_id
1 'polypeptide(L)'
;MLTIAAALTGALDWRRHMKIIVDEAGEIIAKATNDHTLIGGHHRLAIAASLGKRLFWRDTGEPVKLDLLFKNHGSSLQHTA
;
A
#
# COMPACT_ATOMS: atom_id res chain seq x y z
N MET A 1 -18.96 -35.49 5.40
CA MET A 1 -18.48 -34.30 4.66
C MET A 1 -18.79 -33.07 5.50
N LEU A 2 -17.83 -32.56 6.27
CA LEU A 2 -18.02 -31.35 7.09
C LEU A 2 -17.02 -30.27 6.64
N THR A 3 -17.54 -29.08 6.43
CA THR A 3 -16.96 -27.86 5.85
C THR A 3 -15.74 -27.34 6.62
N ILE A 4 -14.54 -27.66 6.12
CA ILE A 4 -13.25 -27.11 6.60
C ILE A 4 -12.90 -25.84 5.80
N ALA A 5 -13.83 -24.88 5.67
CA ALA A 5 -13.61 -23.70 4.82
C ALA A 5 -13.35 -22.38 5.58
N ALA A 6 -13.65 -22.31 6.89
CA ALA A 6 -13.61 -21.03 7.60
C ALA A 6 -12.26 -20.71 8.27
N ALA A 7 -11.46 -21.71 8.64
CA ALA A 7 -10.20 -21.49 9.39
C ALA A 7 -8.98 -21.18 8.49
N LEU A 8 -9.06 -21.46 7.18
CA LEU A 8 -7.97 -21.17 6.25
C LEU A 8 -8.01 -19.75 5.66
N THR A 9 -9.11 -19.01 5.85
CA THR A 9 -9.28 -17.67 5.28
C THR A 9 -8.38 -16.64 5.99
N GLY A 10 -8.27 -16.67 7.32
CA GLY A 10 -7.44 -15.68 8.04
C GLY A 10 -5.93 -15.78 7.74
N ALA A 11 -5.42 -16.98 7.47
CA ALA A 11 -4.01 -17.23 7.18
C ALA A 11 -3.64 -17.12 5.69
N LEU A 12 -4.61 -17.02 4.78
CA LEU A 12 -4.38 -16.72 3.36
C LEU A 12 -4.65 -15.24 3.02
N ASP A 13 -5.40 -14.54 3.88
CA ASP A 13 -5.81 -13.16 3.69
C ASP A 13 -4.67 -12.15 3.83
N TRP A 14 -3.75 -12.35 4.79
CA TRP A 14 -2.55 -11.49 4.91
C TRP A 14 -1.65 -11.54 3.66
N ARG A 15 -1.64 -12.68 2.94
CA ARG A 15 -0.94 -12.83 1.65
C ARG A 15 -1.70 -12.18 0.48
N ARG A 16 -3.03 -11.99 0.57
CA ARG A 16 -3.86 -11.29 -0.42
C ARG A 16 -3.96 -9.78 -0.19
N HIS A 17 -3.79 -9.31 1.04
CA HIS A 17 -3.97 -7.91 1.38
C HIS A 17 -2.75 -7.03 1.11
N MET A 18 -1.59 -7.59 0.75
CA MET A 18 -0.41 -6.81 0.38
C MET A 18 -0.46 -6.41 -1.09
N LYS A 19 -0.64 -5.11 -1.35
CA LYS A 19 -0.55 -4.52 -2.68
C LYS A 19 0.85 -3.95 -2.92
N ILE A 20 1.34 -4.14 -4.14
CA ILE A 20 2.62 -3.57 -4.58
C ILE A 20 2.33 -2.34 -5.42
N ILE A 21 3.04 -1.26 -5.11
CA ILE A 21 3.02 -0.02 -5.89
C ILE A 21 4.22 -0.05 -6.83
N VAL A 22 3.95 0.10 -8.11
CA VAL A 22 4.97 0.20 -9.16
C VAL A 22 4.95 1.57 -9.81
N ASP A 23 6.05 1.94 -10.42
CA ASP A 23 6.18 3.11 -11.29
C ASP A 23 5.75 2.76 -12.73
N GLU A 24 5.69 3.76 -13.61
CA GLU A 24 5.35 3.60 -15.03
C GLU A 24 6.28 2.60 -15.76
N ALA A 25 7.56 2.51 -15.37
CA ALA A 25 8.49 1.51 -15.90
C ALA A 25 8.33 0.12 -15.28
N GLY A 26 7.33 -0.07 -14.39
CA GLY A 26 7.07 -1.33 -13.69
C GLY A 26 8.02 -1.58 -12.50
N GLU A 27 8.83 -0.59 -12.11
CA GLU A 27 9.72 -0.71 -10.96
C GLU A 27 8.94 -0.73 -9.65
N ILE A 28 9.30 -1.61 -8.73
CA ILE A 28 8.65 -1.68 -7.41
C ILE A 28 9.08 -0.49 -6.55
N ILE A 29 8.18 0.45 -6.32
CA ILE A 29 8.45 1.68 -5.55
C ILE A 29 8.15 1.47 -4.07
N ALA A 30 7.01 0.84 -3.75
CA ALA A 30 6.59 0.65 -2.36
C ALA A 30 5.63 -0.52 -2.20
N LYS A 31 5.35 -0.88 -0.94
CA LYS A 31 4.37 -1.89 -0.58
C LYS A 31 3.34 -1.28 0.35
N ALA A 32 2.07 -1.50 0.06
CA ALA A 32 0.97 -1.03 0.87
C ALA A 32 0.00 -2.18 1.17
N THR A 33 -0.87 -1.99 2.15
CA THR A 33 -2.05 -2.82 2.34
C THR A 33 -3.18 -2.40 1.39
N ASN A 34 -4.18 -3.26 1.24
CA ASN A 34 -5.43 -2.93 0.57
C ASN A 34 -6.13 -1.70 1.16
N ASP A 35 -6.02 -1.47 2.46
CA ASP A 35 -6.54 -0.30 3.19
C ASP A 35 -5.73 0.98 2.94
N HIS A 36 -4.95 1.03 1.84
CA HIS A 36 -4.08 2.15 1.49
C HIS A 36 -3.07 2.51 2.60
N THR A 37 -2.72 1.58 3.49
CA THR A 37 -1.70 1.80 4.50
C THR A 37 -0.35 1.41 3.96
N LEU A 38 0.60 2.36 3.91
CA LEU A 38 1.94 2.06 3.42
C LEU A 38 2.70 1.22 4.45
N ILE A 39 3.04 -0.03 4.10
CA ILE A 39 3.77 -0.95 4.97
C ILE A 39 5.27 -0.62 4.93
N GLY A 40 5.76 -0.12 3.80
CA GLY A 40 7.18 0.22 3.65
C GLY A 40 7.50 0.93 2.35
N GLY A 41 8.66 1.59 2.34
CA GLY A 41 9.11 2.38 1.19
C GLY A 41 8.67 3.83 1.21
N HIS A 42 8.31 4.39 2.39
CA HIS A 42 7.95 5.82 2.57
C HIS A 42 8.95 6.76 1.86
N HIS A 43 10.25 6.51 2.04
CA HIS A 43 11.29 7.32 1.42
C HIS A 43 11.31 7.21 -0.12
N ARG A 44 11.23 5.99 -0.68
CA ARG A 44 11.24 5.77 -2.13
C ARG A 44 9.95 6.26 -2.80
N LEU A 45 8.81 6.09 -2.12
CA LEU A 45 7.52 6.61 -2.53
C LEU A 45 7.53 8.14 -2.56
N ALA A 46 8.07 8.79 -1.52
CA ALA A 46 8.20 10.24 -1.46
C ALA A 46 9.12 10.78 -2.56
N ILE A 47 10.24 10.12 -2.84
CA ILE A 47 11.10 10.52 -3.97
C ILE A 47 10.36 10.41 -5.30
N ALA A 48 9.67 9.28 -5.54
CA ALA A 48 8.88 9.11 -6.77
C ALA A 48 7.76 10.16 -6.88
N ALA A 49 7.10 10.48 -5.76
CA ALA A 49 6.09 11.53 -5.66
C ALA A 49 6.66 12.91 -6.01
N SER A 50 7.79 13.28 -5.41
CA SER A 50 8.46 14.56 -5.62
C SER A 50 8.98 14.72 -7.04
N LEU A 51 9.35 13.62 -7.69
CA LEU A 51 9.71 13.60 -9.11
C LEU A 51 8.50 13.66 -10.04
N GLY A 52 7.27 13.70 -9.50
CA GLY A 52 6.04 13.70 -10.30
C GLY A 52 5.78 12.39 -11.02
N LYS A 53 6.39 11.28 -10.58
CA LYS A 53 6.21 9.97 -11.20
C LYS A 53 4.79 9.45 -10.96
N ARG A 54 4.21 8.87 -12.00
CA ARG A 54 2.92 8.20 -11.92
C ARG A 54 3.12 6.82 -11.33
N LEU A 55 2.43 6.57 -10.24
CA LEU A 55 2.48 5.30 -9.54
C LEU A 55 1.21 4.52 -9.80
N PHE A 56 1.32 3.20 -9.87
CA PHE A 56 0.22 2.31 -10.19
C PHE A 56 0.20 1.14 -9.22
N TRP A 57 -1.00 0.65 -8.92
CA TRP A 57 -1.17 -0.63 -8.26
C TRP A 57 -0.77 -1.74 -9.22
N ARG A 58 0.17 -2.60 -8.84
CA ARG A 58 0.57 -3.75 -9.65
C ARG A 58 -0.59 -4.72 -9.92
N ASP A 59 -1.52 -4.79 -8.98
CA ASP A 59 -2.64 -5.74 -8.99
C ASP A 59 -3.77 -5.28 -9.93
N THR A 60 -4.22 -4.03 -9.80
CA THR A 60 -5.33 -3.49 -10.58
C THR A 60 -4.89 -2.62 -11.77
N GLY A 61 -3.62 -2.22 -11.84
CA GLY A 61 -3.12 -1.25 -12.81
C GLY A 61 -3.63 0.17 -12.58
N GLU A 62 -4.41 0.41 -11.52
CA GLU A 62 -4.99 1.71 -11.26
C GLU A 62 -3.93 2.69 -10.73
N PRO A 63 -4.02 3.98 -11.11
CA PRO A 63 -3.13 4.99 -10.59
C PRO A 63 -3.29 5.12 -9.06
N VAL A 64 -2.17 5.01 -8.36
CA VAL A 64 -2.07 5.26 -6.93
C VAL A 64 -2.33 6.75 -6.69
N LYS A 65 -3.34 7.05 -5.88
CA LYS A 65 -3.55 8.39 -5.36
C LYS A 65 -2.59 8.61 -4.20
N LEU A 66 -1.46 9.25 -4.50
CA LEU A 66 -0.48 9.64 -3.49
C LEU A 66 -1.08 10.50 -2.36
N ASP A 67 -2.10 11.32 -2.66
CA ASP A 67 -2.83 12.10 -1.65
C ASP A 67 -3.40 11.23 -0.52
N LEU A 68 -3.91 10.02 -0.82
CA LEU A 68 -4.41 9.09 0.19
C LEU A 68 -3.28 8.45 1.01
N LEU A 69 -2.13 8.19 0.38
CA LEU A 69 -0.97 7.61 1.05
C LEU A 69 -0.33 8.62 2.01
N PHE A 70 -0.28 9.90 1.64
CA PHE A 70 0.27 10.97 2.48
C PHE A 70 -0.73 11.51 3.52
N LYS A 71 -2.04 11.45 3.25
CA LYS A 71 -3.07 11.90 4.21
C LYS A 71 -3.04 11.16 5.54
N ASN A 72 -2.55 9.92 5.56
CA ASN A 72 -2.44 9.15 6.80
C ASN A 72 -1.33 9.63 7.76
N HIS A 73 -0.57 10.68 7.42
CA HIS A 73 0.35 11.32 8.36
C HIS A 73 -0.28 12.45 9.18
N GLY A 74 -1.56 12.77 8.99
CA GLY A 74 -2.22 13.95 9.57
C GLY A 74 -3.00 13.75 10.88
N SER A 75 -3.05 12.55 11.47
CA SER A 75 -3.80 12.33 12.72
C SER A 75 -3.17 11.26 13.61
N SER A 76 -2.02 11.56 14.18
CA SER A 76 -1.67 11.34 15.60
C SER A 76 -0.15 11.38 15.77
N LEU A 77 0.37 12.56 16.07
CA LEU A 77 1.12 12.74 17.31
C LEU A 77 1.06 14.24 17.65
N GLN A 78 0.00 14.61 18.39
CA GLN A 78 0.19 15.63 19.40
C GLN A 78 1.25 15.08 20.35
N HIS A 79 2.50 15.50 20.19
CA HIS A 79 3.41 15.54 21.32
C HIS A 79 3.70 17.01 21.57
N THR A 80 2.95 17.52 22.53
CA THR A 80 3.41 18.54 23.45
C THR A 80 4.81 18.17 23.94
N ALA A 81 5.75 19.11 23.81
CA ALA A 81 6.90 19.25 24.67
C ALA A 81 7.16 20.75 24.82
#